data_AF-A0AAV0E8M4-F1
#
_entry.id   AF-A0AAV0E8M4-F1
#
_cell.length_a   1.000
_cell.length_b   1.000
_cell.length_c   1.000
_cell.angle_alpha   90.00
_cell.angle_beta   90.00
_cell.angle_gamma   90.00
#
_symmetry.space_group_name_H-M   'P 1'
#
loop_
_entity.id
_entity.type
_entity.pdbx_description
1 polymer ?
#
loop_
_entity_poly.entity_id
_entity_poly.type
_entity_poly.pdbx_seq_one_letter_code
_entity_poly.pdbx_strand_id
1 'polypeptide(L)'
;MSKAYDRVEWPFLEGMMRNLGFHDNWIGLVMECVTSVSYSIPFDDGMIDLSTPGRGLRQGDLLSPYLFLLVAEGLSALFRRYESVGRLHEVSIARKAPMASHLLFADDSLLFFRASHDEASLVKWILADYEEASCQVTLTGKL
;
A
#
# COMPACT_ATOMS: atom_id res chain seq x y z
N MET A 1 -2.81 -4.89 8.90
CA MET A 1 -2.68 -3.43 8.66
C MET A 1 -3.80 -2.71 9.42
N SER A 2 -3.59 -2.20 10.64
CA SER A 2 -4.69 -1.49 11.31
C SER A 2 -4.91 -0.14 10.64
N LYS A 3 -6.12 0.08 10.11
CA LYS A 3 -6.53 1.33 9.41
C LYS A 3 -5.74 1.61 8.12
N ALA A 4 -5.55 0.58 7.29
CA ALA A 4 -4.80 0.69 6.03
C ALA A 4 -5.37 1.77 5.09
N TYR A 5 -6.71 1.82 4.98
CA TYR A 5 -7.42 2.80 4.17
C TYR A 5 -7.22 4.23 4.67
N ASP A 6 -7.14 4.46 5.98
CA ASP A 6 -7.09 5.81 6.57
C ASP A 6 -5.71 6.49 6.42
N ARG A 7 -4.69 5.75 5.97
CA ARG A 7 -3.29 6.19 5.92
C ARG A 7 -2.76 6.39 4.50
N VAL A 8 -3.55 6.13 3.47
CA VAL A 8 -3.10 6.28 2.07
C VAL A 8 -2.85 7.74 1.73
N GLU A 9 -1.61 8.11 1.44
CA GLU A 9 -1.27 9.45 0.97
C GLU A 9 -1.67 9.62 -0.49
N TRP A 10 -2.42 10.69 -0.76
CA TRP A 10 -2.95 10.97 -2.10
C TRP A 10 -1.87 11.23 -3.16
N PRO A 11 -0.79 11.98 -2.88
CA PRO A 11 0.28 12.16 -3.85
C PRO A 11 0.97 10.83 -4.23
N PHE A 12 1.09 9.89 -3.28
CA PHE A 12 1.64 8.57 -3.55
C PHE A 12 0.73 7.76 -4.48
N LEU A 13 -0.58 7.73 -4.18
CA LEU A 13 -1.57 7.06 -5.03
C LEU A 13 -1.59 7.64 -6.46
N GLU A 14 -1.58 8.96 -6.58
CA GLU A 14 -1.52 9.64 -7.89
C GLU A 14 -0.23 9.26 -8.65
N GLY A 15 0.92 9.32 -7.98
CA GLY A 15 2.21 8.92 -8.54
C GLY A 15 2.22 7.47 -8.99
N MET A 16 1.62 6.55 -8.23
CA MET A 16 1.47 5.15 -8.61
C MET A 16 0.62 4.99 -9.88
N MET A 17 -0.53 5.66 -9.97
CA MET A 17 -1.35 5.61 -11.18
C MET A 17 -0.61 6.17 -12.41
N ARG A 18 0.15 7.25 -12.25
CA ARG A 18 1.00 7.79 -13.33
C ARG A 18 2.06 6.79 -13.76
N ASN A 19 2.77 6.17 -12.81
CA ASN A 19 3.82 5.18 -13.08
C ASN A 19 3.28 3.89 -13.72
N LEU A 20 2.04 3.51 -13.41
CA LEU A 20 1.34 2.38 -14.02
C LEU A 20 0.78 2.70 -15.42
N GLY A 21 0.90 3.95 -15.89
CA GLY A 21 0.52 4.36 -17.24
C GLY A 21 -0.95 4.69 -17.42
N PHE A 22 -1.67 4.99 -16.33
CA PHE A 22 -3.05 5.48 -16.43
C PHE A 22 -3.08 6.86 -17.10
N HIS A 23 -4.13 7.11 -17.87
CA HIS A 23 -4.28 8.39 -18.60
C HIS A 23 -4.58 9.54 -17.64
N ASP A 24 -3.95 10.71 -17.84
CA ASP A 24 -4.06 11.87 -16.95
C ASP A 24 -5.50 12.30 -16.65
N ASN A 25 -6.38 12.35 -17.66
CA ASN A 25 -7.80 12.65 -17.44
C ASN A 25 -8.48 11.66 -16.50
N TRP A 26 -8.16 10.36 -16.59
CA TRP A 26 -8.73 9.34 -15.71
C TRP A 26 -8.18 9.48 -14.29
N ILE A 27 -6.88 9.73 -14.17
CA ILE A 27 -6.23 10.04 -12.89
C ILE A 27 -6.92 11.23 -12.23
N GLY A 28 -7.16 12.32 -12.97
CA GLY A 28 -7.85 13.50 -12.47
C GLY A 28 -9.24 13.18 -11.92
N LEU A 29 -10.05 12.38 -12.63
CA LEU A 29 -11.37 11.96 -12.18
C LEU A 29 -11.32 11.14 -10.89
N VAL A 30 -10.37 10.19 -10.80
CA VAL A 30 -10.19 9.38 -9.59
C VAL A 30 -9.75 10.26 -8.42
N MET A 31 -8.80 11.17 -8.64
CA MET A 31 -8.30 12.07 -7.60
C MET A 31 -9.38 13.06 -7.14
N GLU A 32 -10.28 13.51 -8.01
CA GLU A 32 -11.45 14.31 -7.62
C GLU A 32 -12.35 13.53 -6.65
N CYS A 33 -12.66 12.26 -6.95
CA CYS A 33 -13.46 11.42 -6.06
C CYS A 33 -12.77 11.15 -4.70
N VAL A 34 -11.45 10.98 -4.70
CA VAL A 34 -10.68 10.69 -3.49
C VAL A 34 -10.51 11.95 -2.62
N THR A 35 -10.32 13.11 -3.24
CA THR A 35 -10.02 14.37 -2.54
C THR A 35 -11.27 15.08 -2.02
N SER A 36 -12.44 14.81 -2.60
CA SER A 36 -13.70 15.46 -2.22
C SER A 36 -14.37 14.87 -0.96
N VAL A 37 -13.75 13.89 -0.31
CA VAL A 37 -14.33 13.23 0.88
C VAL A 37 -14.33 14.20 2.06
N SER A 38 -15.48 14.40 2.71
CA SER A 38 -15.61 15.18 3.95
C SER A 38 -16.08 14.27 5.10
N TYR A 39 -15.53 14.46 6.30
CA TYR A 39 -15.96 13.75 7.50
C TYR A 39 -16.71 14.70 8.44
N SER A 40 -17.89 14.29 8.90
CA SER A 40 -18.63 14.99 9.96
C SER A 40 -18.69 14.07 11.19
N ILE A 41 -18.17 14.52 12.33
CA ILE A 41 -18.31 13.79 13.60
C ILE A 41 -19.51 14.39 14.36
N PRO A 42 -20.51 13.58 14.75
CA PRO A 42 -21.59 14.05 15.60
C PRO A 42 -21.04 14.37 17.00
N PHE A 43 -21.26 15.60 17.47
CA PHE A 43 -21.01 16.02 18.85
C PHE A 43 -22.34 16.38 19.51
N ASP A 44 -22.41 16.30 20.83
CA ASP A 44 -23.64 16.17 21.65
C ASP A 44 -24.78 17.20 21.34
N ASP A 45 -24.49 18.33 20.69
CA ASP A 45 -25.45 19.36 20.30
C ASP A 45 -25.28 19.91 18.86
N GLY A 46 -24.49 19.27 17.99
CA GLY A 46 -24.30 19.73 16.61
C GLY A 46 -23.34 18.89 15.74
N MET A 47 -23.22 19.26 14.46
CA MET A 47 -22.17 18.73 13.58
C MET A 47 -20.95 19.65 13.65
N ILE A 48 -19.79 19.09 13.98
CA ILE A 48 -18.52 19.80 13.80
C ILE A 48 -18.02 19.47 12.38
N ASP A 49 -17.97 20.48 11.52
CA ASP A 49 -17.29 20.38 10.22
C ASP A 49 -15.80 20.15 10.48
N LEU A 50 -15.31 18.95 10.20
CA LEU A 50 -13.88 18.68 10.21
C LEU A 50 -13.30 19.12 8.88
N SER A 51 -12.11 19.71 8.97
CA SER A 51 -11.27 20.07 7.83
C SER A 51 -11.18 18.92 6.83
N THR A 52 -11.17 19.25 5.54
CA THR A 52 -10.96 18.28 4.46
C THR A 52 -9.76 17.38 4.80
N PRO A 53 -9.94 16.05 4.82
CA PRO A 53 -8.83 15.13 5.04
C PRO A 53 -7.76 15.37 3.98
N GLY A 54 -6.47 15.25 4.35
CA GLY A 54 -5.36 15.31 3.40
C GLY A 54 -4.89 13.93 2.91
N ARG A 55 -5.49 12.86 3.42
CA ARG A 55 -5.10 11.47 3.19
C ARG A 55 -6.26 10.52 3.48
N GLY A 56 -6.11 9.29 3.03
CA GLY A 56 -6.99 8.17 3.29
C GLY A 56 -8.00 7.91 2.19
N LEU A 57 -8.58 6.72 2.22
CA LEU A 57 -9.62 6.24 1.31
C LEU A 57 -10.91 5.99 2.07
N ARG A 58 -12.05 6.23 1.43
CA ARG A 58 -13.36 6.03 2.05
C ARG A 58 -13.65 4.54 2.25
N GLN A 59 -13.74 4.09 3.49
CA GLN A 59 -14.18 2.72 3.78
C GLN A 59 -15.65 2.53 3.37
N GLY A 60 -15.97 1.37 2.79
CA GLY A 60 -17.31 1.07 2.28
C GLY A 60 -17.64 1.67 0.91
N ASP A 61 -16.71 2.42 0.30
CA ASP A 61 -16.80 2.79 -1.11
C ASP A 61 -16.33 1.64 -2.02
N LEU A 62 -16.93 1.51 -3.20
CA LEU A 62 -16.63 0.45 -4.15
C LEU A 62 -15.26 0.64 -4.83
N LEU A 63 -14.77 1.87 -4.91
CA LEU A 63 -13.50 2.18 -5.58
C LEU A 63 -12.29 2.00 -4.65
N SER A 64 -12.44 2.31 -3.36
CA SER A 64 -11.37 2.24 -2.35
C SER A 64 -10.58 0.91 -2.32
N PRO A 65 -11.20 -0.29 -2.41
CA PRO A 65 -10.45 -1.55 -2.44
C PRO A 65 -9.50 -1.64 -3.64
N TYR A 66 -9.91 -1.15 -4.81
CA TYR A 66 -9.08 -1.18 -6.02
C TYR A 66 -7.95 -0.16 -5.95
N LEU A 67 -8.21 1.03 -5.42
CA LEU A 67 -7.16 2.04 -5.21
C LEU A 67 -6.12 1.55 -4.20
N PHE A 68 -6.55 0.81 -3.18
CA PHE A 68 -5.62 0.20 -2.24
C PHE A 68 -4.71 -0.85 -2.90
N LEU A 69 -5.21 -1.61 -3.88
CA LEU A 69 -4.35 -2.53 -4.65
C LEU A 69 -3.25 -1.77 -5.41
N LEU A 70 -3.54 -0.58 -5.96
CA LEU A 70 -2.53 0.23 -6.65
C LEU A 70 -1.44 0.72 -5.69
N VAL A 71 -1.81 1.03 -4.45
CA VAL A 71 -0.85 1.39 -3.39
C VAL A 71 0.03 0.18 -3.03
N ALA A 72 -0.60 -0.98 -2.79
CA ALA A 72 0.08 -2.23 -2.47
C ALA A 72 1.03 -2.71 -3.59
N GLU A 73 0.68 -2.46 -4.86
CA GLU A 73 1.52 -2.75 -6.02
C GLU A 73 2.87 -2.01 -5.97
N GLY A 74 2.94 -0.85 -5.29
CA GLY A 74 4.19 -0.14 -5.06
C GLY A 74 5.18 -0.98 -4.25
N LEU A 75 4.71 -1.68 -3.23
CA LEU A 75 5.54 -2.60 -2.45
C LEU A 75 6.00 -3.78 -3.32
N SER A 76 5.09 -4.39 -4.09
CA SER A 76 5.41 -5.46 -5.03
C SER A 76 6.46 -5.05 -6.08
N ALA A 77 6.40 -3.81 -6.56
CA ALA A 77 7.39 -3.26 -7.49
C ALA A 77 8.78 -3.13 -6.86
N LEU A 78 8.87 -2.72 -5.58
CA LEU A 78 10.14 -2.71 -4.84
C LEU A 78 10.72 -4.12 -4.70
N PHE A 79 9.89 -5.10 -4.31
CA PHE A 79 10.31 -6.50 -4.22
C PHE A 79 10.89 -7.02 -5.55
N ARG A 80 10.15 -6.83 -6.65
CA ARG A 80 10.60 -7.23 -8.00
C ARG A 80 11.89 -6.56 -8.44
N ARG A 81 12.11 -5.30 -8.05
CA ARG A 81 13.37 -4.60 -8.31
C ARG A 81 14.55 -5.33 -7.65
N TYR A 82 14.42 -5.71 -6.38
CA TYR A 82 15.50 -6.40 -5.64
C TYR A 82 15.69 -7.86 -6.05
N GLU A 83 14.62 -8.52 -6.53
CA GLU A 83 14.71 -9.83 -7.19
C GLU A 83 15.50 -9.76 -8.50
N SER A 84 15.21 -8.75 -9.34
CA SER A 84 15.86 -8.60 -10.65
C SER A 84 17.38 -8.41 -10.56
N VAL A 85 17.86 -7.84 -9.45
CA VAL A 85 19.29 -7.66 -9.16
C VAL A 85 19.90 -8.80 -8.33
N GLY A 86 19.13 -9.86 -8.06
CA GLY A 86 19.59 -11.05 -7.33
C GLY A 86 19.89 -10.81 -5.84
N ARG A 87 19.37 -9.71 -5.27
CA ARG A 87 19.56 -9.38 -3.84
C ARG A 87 18.48 -9.96 -2.95
N LEU A 88 17.33 -10.28 -3.54
CA LEU A 88 16.24 -11.00 -2.88
C LEU A 88 15.92 -12.25 -3.68
N HIS A 89 15.69 -13.37 -2.99
CA HIS A 89 15.37 -14.64 -3.64
C HIS A 89 13.96 -15.08 -3.31
N GLU A 90 13.17 -15.34 -4.35
CA GLU A 90 11.85 -15.92 -4.20
C GLU A 90 11.91 -17.34 -3.64
N VAL A 91 10.83 -17.75 -2.97
CA VAL A 91 10.68 -19.09 -2.40
C VAL A 91 9.60 -19.84 -3.15
N SER A 92 9.83 -21.13 -3.39
CA SER A 92 8.81 -22.04 -3.92
C SER A 92 8.28 -22.92 -2.79
N ILE A 93 6.95 -22.92 -2.60
CA ILE A 93 6.28 -23.67 -1.53
C ILE A 93 6.13 -25.15 -1.92
N ALA A 94 6.13 -25.48 -3.22
CA ALA A 94 6.02 -26.85 -3.72
C ALA A 94 6.68 -26.98 -5.10
N ARG A 95 7.08 -28.19 -5.50
CA ARG A 95 7.84 -28.45 -6.76
C ARG A 95 7.22 -27.90 -8.05
N LYS A 96 5.93 -27.57 -8.07
CA LYS A 96 5.22 -26.98 -9.23
C LYS A 96 4.52 -25.65 -8.91
N ALA A 97 4.76 -25.09 -7.72
CA ALA A 97 4.19 -23.82 -7.33
C ALA A 97 4.99 -22.68 -7.98
N PRO A 98 4.32 -21.56 -8.33
CA PRO A 98 5.03 -20.35 -8.72
C PRO A 98 5.99 -19.92 -7.61
N MET A 99 7.11 -19.34 -8.02
CA MET A 99 8.02 -18.68 -7.10
C MET A 99 7.38 -17.37 -6.65
N ALA A 100 7.48 -17.05 -5.37
CA ALA A 100 6.95 -15.82 -4.81
C ALA A 100 7.86 -15.30 -3.70
N SER A 101 8.03 -13.99 -3.64
CA SER A 101 8.63 -13.30 -2.49
C SER A 101 7.62 -12.70 -1.54
N HIS A 102 6.37 -12.52 -1.97
CA HIS A 102 5.33 -11.91 -1.15
C HIS A 102 3.93 -12.36 -1.57
N LEU A 103 3.00 -12.36 -0.60
CA LEU A 103 1.56 -12.47 -0.81
C LEU A 103 0.90 -11.35 -0.03
N LEU A 104 0.18 -10.46 -0.72
CA LEU A 104 -0.51 -9.33 -0.13
C LEU A 104 -2.01 -9.63 -0.08
N PHE A 105 -2.57 -9.60 1.11
CA PHE A 105 -4.01 -9.54 1.38
C PHE A 105 -4.35 -8.19 1.99
N ALA A 106 -5.64 -7.85 2.05
CA ALA A 106 -6.09 -6.55 2.53
C ALA A 106 -5.51 -6.20 3.92
N ASP A 107 -5.59 -7.13 4.87
CA ASP A 107 -5.15 -6.90 6.25
C ASP A 107 -3.83 -7.59 6.60
N ASP A 108 -3.44 -8.62 5.85
CA ASP A 108 -2.28 -9.47 6.15
C ASP A 108 -1.34 -9.56 4.96
N SER A 109 -0.04 -9.62 5.25
CA SER A 109 0.99 -9.80 4.22
C SER A 109 1.96 -10.88 4.66
N LEU A 110 2.27 -11.81 3.75
CA LEU A 110 3.28 -12.84 3.95
C LEU A 110 4.48 -12.50 3.08
N LEU A 111 5.67 -12.50 3.68
CA LEU A 111 6.94 -12.24 3.00
C LEU A 111 7.78 -13.51 3.03
N PHE A 112 8.33 -13.87 1.88
CA PHE A 112 9.14 -15.06 1.67
C PHE A 112 10.51 -14.63 1.16
N PHE A 113 11.55 -15.04 1.87
CA PHE A 113 12.94 -14.77 1.54
C PHE A 113 13.80 -15.83 2.22
N ARG A 114 15.09 -15.93 1.86
CA ARG A 114 15.98 -16.89 2.50
C ARG A 114 16.21 -16.50 3.95
N ALA A 115 16.32 -17.49 4.84
CA ALA A 115 16.66 -17.28 6.24
C ALA A 115 18.15 -16.87 6.41
N SER A 116 18.52 -15.71 5.88
CA SER A 116 19.84 -15.08 5.99
C SER A 116 19.70 -13.70 6.63
N HIS A 117 20.75 -13.26 7.32
CA HIS A 117 20.78 -11.94 7.94
C HIS A 117 20.70 -10.83 6.87
N ASP A 118 21.32 -11.04 5.72
CA ASP A 118 21.39 -10.06 4.64
C ASP A 118 20.01 -9.82 4.00
N GLU A 119 19.27 -10.89 3.66
CA GLU A 119 17.93 -10.76 3.10
C GLU A 119 16.93 -10.25 4.14
N ALA A 120 17.03 -10.68 5.41
CA ALA A 120 16.19 -10.15 6.47
C ALA A 120 16.40 -8.63 6.67
N SER A 121 17.65 -8.17 6.60
CA SER A 121 17.98 -6.73 6.70
C SER A 121 17.51 -5.96 5.48
N LEU A 122 17.64 -6.53 4.28
CA LEU A 122 17.13 -5.95 3.05
C LEU A 122 15.61 -5.80 3.08
N VAL A 123 14.87 -6.84 3.49
CA VAL A 123 13.41 -6.79 3.59
C VAL A 123 12.97 -5.73 4.60
N LYS A 124 13.63 -5.62 5.76
CA LYS A 124 13.36 -4.54 6.71
C LYS A 124 13.58 -3.16 6.10
N TRP A 125 14.64 -3.00 5.31
CA TRP A 125 14.93 -1.75 4.63
C TRP A 125 13.89 -1.43 3.55
N ILE A 126 13.48 -2.41 2.73
CA ILE A 126 12.43 -2.25 1.70
C ILE A 126 11.12 -1.82 2.36
N LEU A 127 10.76 -2.44 3.48
CA LEU A 127 9.56 -2.05 4.23
C LEU A 127 9.67 -0.62 4.74
N ALA A 128 10.80 -0.22 5.32
CA ALA A 128 11.00 1.16 5.79
C ALA A 128 10.93 2.20 4.65
N ASP A 129 11.55 1.91 3.50
CA ASP A 129 11.51 2.75 2.29
C ASP A 129 10.06 2.90 1.77
N TYR A 130 9.32 1.80 1.74
CA TYR A 130 7.90 1.81 1.36
C TYR A 130 7.03 2.57 2.36
N GLU A 131 7.24 2.39 3.67
CA GLU A 131 6.52 3.11 4.72
C GLU A 131 6.76 4.61 4.65
N GLU A 132 7.99 5.04 4.38
CA GLU A 132 8.33 6.46 4.21
C GLU A 132 7.67 7.04 2.96
N ALA A 133 7.68 6.31 1.84
CA ALA A 133 7.10 6.77 0.58
C ALA A 133 5.56 6.79 0.58
N SER A 134 4.92 5.79 1.21
CA SER A 134 3.47 5.61 1.18
C SER A 134 2.75 6.11 2.44
N CYS A 135 3.49 6.44 3.50
CA CYS A 135 3.04 6.66 4.88
C CYS A 135 2.15 5.52 5.45
N GLN A 136 2.18 4.33 4.83
CA GLN A 136 1.62 3.14 5.43
C GLN A 136 2.51 2.71 6.61
N VAL A 137 1.91 2.11 7.63
CA VAL A 137 2.67 1.51 8.74
C VAL A 137 2.53 0.00 8.62
N THR A 138 3.64 -0.67 8.33
CA THR A 138 3.73 -2.13 8.36
C THR A 138 4.02 -2.53 9.80
N LEU A 139 3.12 -3.29 10.42
CA LEU A 139 3.41 -3.88 11.74
C LEU A 139 4.41 -5.02 11.55
N THR A 140 5.70 -4.73 11.64
CA THR A 140 6.73 -5.78 11.81
C THR A 140 6.65 -6.35 13.22
N GLY A 141 5.94 -7.47 13.41
CA GLY A 141 6.04 -8.23 14.65
C GLY A 141 4.90 -9.19 14.98
N LYS A 142 4.97 -10.41 14.44
CA LYS A 142 4.64 -11.68 15.15
C LYS A 142 5.54 -12.78 14.55
N LEU A 143 6.79 -12.83 15.01
CA LEU A 143 7.58 -14.08 14.99
C LEU A 143 7.38 -14.77 16.34
#